data_AF-A0A383EYP4-F1
#
_entry.id   AF-A0A383EYP4-F1
#
_cell.length_a   1.000
_cell.length_b   1.000
_cell.length_c   1.000
_cell.angle_alpha   90.00
_cell.angle_beta   90.00
_cell.angle_gamma   90.00
#
_symmetry.space_group_name_H-M   'P 1'
#
loop_
_entity.id
_entity.type
_entity.pdbx_description
1 polymer ?
#
loop_
_entity_poly.entity_id
_entity_poly.type
_entity_poly.pdbx_seq_one_letter_code
_entity_poly.pdbx_strand_id
1 'polypeptide(L)'
;MLQETVRRLRDLPNVALPMIVCSEMHRFLVRGQLQEAGYLCGSILLEPAGRGTAPAATVAALEAILGDNNPLLLVVPADHVMGNEHEFSRALAVAEPAARADCLVTFGVPPTRAETGYGYLRCGDAVE
;
A
#
# COMPACT_ATOMS: atom_id res chain seq x y z
N MET A 1 2.70 5.37 -12.76
CA MET A 1 3.02 4.73 -11.48
C MET A 1 2.08 5.18 -10.35
N LEU A 2 2.17 6.40 -9.80
CA LEU A 2 1.27 6.83 -8.71
C LEU A 2 -0.21 6.81 -9.13
N GLN A 3 -0.56 7.48 -10.23
CA GLN A 3 -1.93 7.49 -10.76
C GLN A 3 -2.45 6.06 -10.99
N GLU A 4 -1.64 5.20 -11.58
CA GLU A 4 -1.99 3.80 -11.83
C GLU A 4 -2.23 3.01 -10.54
N THR A 5 -1.42 3.24 -9.51
CA THR A 5 -1.63 2.64 -8.18
C THR A 5 -2.94 3.13 -7.57
N VAL A 6 -3.23 4.43 -7.62
CA VAL A 6 -4.48 5.00 -7.09
C VAL A 6 -5.69 4.50 -7.86
N ARG A 7 -5.60 4.36 -9.19
CA ARG A 7 -6.65 3.74 -10.02
C ARG A 7 -6.93 2.32 -9.56
N ARG A 8 -5.89 1.51 -9.40
CA ARG A 8 -6.00 0.11 -8.95
C ARG A 8 -6.68 0.00 -7.59
N LEU A 9 -6.37 0.90 -6.66
CA LEU A 9 -6.98 0.92 -5.33
C LEU A 9 -8.45 1.37 -5.36
N ARG A 10 -8.81 2.30 -6.26
CA ARG A 10 -10.19 2.78 -6.44
C ARG A 10 -11.14 1.65 -6.83
N ASP A 11 -10.67 0.72 -7.66
CA ASP A 11 -11.50 -0.36 -8.20
C ASP A 11 -11.66 -1.52 -7.20
N LEU A 12 -11.02 -1.43 -6.02
CA LEU A 12 -11.20 -2.42 -4.94
C LEU A 12 -12.51 -2.18 -4.17
N PRO A 13 -13.26 -3.25 -3.85
CA PRO A 13 -14.42 -3.14 -2.99
C PRO A 13 -14.01 -2.80 -1.55
N ASN A 14 -14.82 -2.01 -0.85
CA ASN A 14 -14.68 -1.71 0.58
C ASN A 14 -13.35 -1.06 1.00
N VAL A 15 -12.68 -0.34 0.09
CA VAL A 15 -11.45 0.41 0.39
C VAL A 15 -11.78 1.90 0.55
N ALA A 16 -11.32 2.50 1.64
CA ALA A 16 -11.44 3.95 1.88
C ALA A 16 -10.53 4.74 0.92
N LEU A 17 -10.72 6.06 0.85
CA LEU A 17 -9.81 6.90 0.08
C LEU A 17 -8.36 6.72 0.57
N PRO A 18 -7.37 6.60 -0.34
CA PRO A 18 -6.01 6.31 0.05
C PRO A 18 -5.40 7.46 0.84
N MET A 19 -4.58 7.13 1.83
CA MET A 19 -3.64 8.06 2.45
C MET A 19 -2.31 7.96 1.71
N ILE A 20 -1.76 9.09 1.29
CA ILE A 20 -0.49 9.12 0.58
C ILE A 20 0.58 9.62 1.51
N VAL A 21 1.60 8.80 1.75
CA VAL A 21 2.81 9.21 2.47
C VAL A 21 3.89 9.52 1.44
N CYS A 22 4.43 10.74 1.49
CA CYS A 22 5.51 11.13 0.59
C CYS A 22 6.43 12.17 1.21
N SER A 23 7.66 12.28 0.72
CA SER A 23 8.55 13.39 1.08
C SER A 23 7.91 14.76 0.80
N GLU A 24 8.20 15.73 1.67
CA GLU A 24 7.79 17.13 1.49
C GLU A 24 8.19 17.70 0.11
N MET A 25 9.34 17.28 -0.43
CA MET A 25 9.82 17.68 -1.76
C MET A 25 8.87 17.28 -2.90
N HIS A 26 8.08 16.21 -2.71
CA HIS A 26 7.15 15.69 -3.72
C HIS A 26 5.71 16.21 -3.55
N ARG A 27 5.44 17.05 -2.55
CA ARG A 27 4.07 17.54 -2.22
C ARG A 27 3.29 18.06 -3.42
N PHE A 28 3.92 18.92 -4.23
CA PHE A 28 3.26 19.53 -5.38
C PHE A 28 3.05 18.54 -6.53
N LEU A 29 4.03 17.66 -6.75
CA LEU A 29 3.95 16.63 -7.79
C LEU A 29 2.82 15.64 -7.49
N VAL A 30 2.74 15.13 -6.26
CA VAL A 30 1.68 14.21 -5.83
C VAL A 30 0.31 14.84 -6.02
N ARG A 31 0.12 16.07 -5.53
CA ARG A 31 -1.16 16.77 -5.66
C ARG A 31 -1.52 17.07 -7.12
N GLY A 32 -0.54 17.48 -7.92
CA GLY A 32 -0.73 17.71 -9.35
C GLY A 32 -1.17 16.46 -10.09
N GLN A 33 -0.52 15.32 -9.85
CA GLN A 33 -0.87 14.05 -10.49
C GLN A 33 -2.26 13.55 -10.09
N LEU A 34 -2.65 13.70 -8.83
CA LEU A 34 -4.01 13.35 -8.39
C LEU A 34 -5.06 14.24 -9.05
N GLN A 35 -4.81 15.56 -9.10
CA GLN A 35 -5.73 16.50 -9.71
C GLN A 35 -5.90 16.26 -11.22
N GLU A 36 -4.79 16.04 -11.93
CA GLU A 36 -4.78 15.74 -13.37
C GLU A 36 -5.60 14.48 -13.68
N ALA A 37 -5.49 13.44 -12.85
CA ALA A 37 -6.24 12.20 -13.02
C ALA A 37 -7.68 12.24 -12.47
N GLY A 38 -8.09 13.33 -11.81
CA GLY A 38 -9.39 13.43 -11.14
C GLY A 38 -9.54 12.43 -9.99
N TYR A 39 -8.46 12.17 -9.27
CA TYR A 39 -8.40 11.21 -8.17
C TYR A 39 -8.49 11.92 -6.81
N LEU A 40 -9.31 11.35 -5.92
CA LEU A 40 -9.43 11.80 -4.54
C LEU A 40 -8.48 10.97 -3.65
N CYS A 41 -7.92 11.61 -2.64
CA CYS A 41 -7.19 10.96 -1.55
C CYS A 41 -7.76 11.44 -0.21
N GLY A 42 -7.66 10.62 0.84
CA GLY A 42 -8.13 10.99 2.18
C GLY A 42 -7.19 12.02 2.82
N SER A 43 -5.89 11.76 2.75
CA SER A 43 -4.85 12.65 3.29
C SER A 43 -3.55 12.51 2.50
N ILE A 44 -2.70 13.54 2.60
CA ILE A 44 -1.31 13.51 2.14
C ILE A 44 -0.43 13.82 3.35
N LEU A 45 0.27 12.81 3.83
CA LEU A 45 1.20 12.90 4.95
C LEU A 45 2.61 13.19 4.41
N LEU A 46 3.19 14.30 4.86
CA LEU A 46 4.47 14.78 4.35
C LEU A 46 5.60 14.37 5.31
N GLU A 47 6.54 13.59 4.79
CA GLU A 47 7.75 13.24 5.51
C GLU A 47 8.77 14.38 5.38
N PRO A 48 9.25 14.96 6.50
CA PRO A 48 10.24 16.05 6.48
C PRO A 48 11.62 15.55 6.03
N ALA A 49 11.88 14.24 6.13
CA ALA A 49 13.09 13.58 5.67
C ALA A 49 12.80 12.12 5.35
N GLY A 50 13.45 11.56 4.32
CA GLY A 50 13.31 10.15 3.98
C GLY A 50 13.95 9.26 5.04
N ARG A 51 13.12 8.50 5.78
CA ARG A 51 13.57 7.56 6.84
C ARG A 51 13.26 6.09 6.54
N GLY A 52 12.88 5.79 5.30
CA GLY A 52 12.48 4.46 4.87
C GLY A 52 11.00 4.15 5.14
N THR A 53 10.60 2.91 4.88
CA THR A 53 9.19 2.51 4.85
C THR A 53 8.58 2.28 6.24
N ALA A 54 9.36 1.81 7.21
CA ALA A 54 8.83 1.54 8.54
C ALA A 54 8.29 2.82 9.23
N PRO A 55 9.02 3.94 9.28
CA PRO A 55 8.46 5.19 9.83
C PRO A 55 7.24 5.71 9.05
N ALA A 56 7.27 5.62 7.71
CA ALA A 56 6.16 6.02 6.86
C ALA A 56 4.87 5.23 7.18
N ALA A 57 4.98 3.90 7.27
CA ALA A 57 3.87 3.02 7.62
C ALA A 57 3.37 3.27 9.04
N THR A 58 4.27 3.49 10.01
CA THR A 58 3.90 3.82 11.39
C THR A 58 3.10 5.11 11.48
N VAL A 59 3.54 6.18 10.81
CA VAL A 59 2.83 7.46 10.83
C VAL A 59 1.46 7.34 10.15
N ALA A 60 1.36 6.62 9.04
CA ALA A 60 0.07 6.32 8.41
C ALA A 60 -0.86 5.52 9.33
N ALA A 61 -0.33 4.53 10.06
CA ALA A 61 -1.12 3.76 11.00
C ALA A 61 -1.62 4.60 12.18
N LEU A 62 -0.77 5.48 12.72
CA LEU A 62 -1.16 6.42 13.77
C LEU A 62 -2.25 7.39 13.30
N GLU A 63 -2.12 7.93 12.08
CA GLU A 63 -3.14 8.80 11.47
C GLU A 63 -4.49 8.06 11.32
N ALA A 64 -4.45 6.80 10.88
CA ALA A 64 -5.65 5.99 10.65
C ALA A 64 -6.50 5.75 11.91
N ILE A 65 -5.86 5.71 13.08
CA ILE A 65 -6.52 5.42 14.37
C ILE A 65 -6.96 6.67 15.14
N LEU A 66 -6.63 7.89 14.69
CA LEU A 66 -6.97 9.14 15.40
C LEU A 66 -8.49 9.32 15.64
N GLY A 67 -9.33 8.68 14.83
CA GLY A 67 -10.80 8.74 14.95
C GLY A 67 -11.43 7.66 15.84
N ASP A 68 -10.68 7.04 16.75
CA ASP A 68 -11.10 5.88 17.56
C ASP A 68 -11.54 4.67 16.69
N ASN A 69 -10.90 4.54 15.53
CA ASN A 69 -11.08 3.42 14.60
C ASN A 69 -9.89 2.47 14.70
N ASN A 70 -10.10 1.19 14.40
CA ASN A 70 -9.02 0.22 14.20
C ASN A 70 -9.14 -0.40 12.79
N PRO A 71 -8.77 0.34 11.73
CA PRO A 71 -8.94 -0.12 10.36
C PRO A 71 -7.86 -1.14 9.97
N LEU A 72 -8.22 -2.06 9.07
CA LEU A 72 -7.24 -2.87 8.37
C LEU A 72 -6.48 -2.01 7.35
N LEU A 73 -5.14 -2.04 7.40
CA LEU A 73 -4.28 -1.23 6.53
C LEU A 73 -3.67 -2.08 5.41
N LEU A 74 -3.88 -1.65 4.17
CA LEU A 74 -3.15 -2.13 3.00
C LEU A 74 -2.03 -1.14 2.65
N VAL A 75 -0.77 -1.55 2.82
CA VAL A 75 0.40 -0.73 2.50
C VAL A 75 0.93 -1.12 1.12
N VAL A 76 0.92 -0.17 0.18
CA VAL A 76 1.40 -0.38 -1.21
C VAL A 76 2.42 0.67 -1.63
N PRO A 77 3.55 0.28 -2.25
CA PRO A 77 4.44 1.22 -2.92
C PRO A 77 3.77 1.85 -4.15
N ALA A 78 3.96 3.16 -4.34
CA ALA A 78 3.36 3.91 -5.45
C ALA A 78 4.09 3.75 -6.80
N ASP A 79 5.24 3.10 -6.80
CA ASP A 79 6.17 2.95 -7.92
C ASP A 79 6.22 1.52 -8.51
N HIS A 80 5.41 0.60 -7.99
CA HIS A 80 5.30 -0.75 -8.52
C HIS A 80 4.37 -0.83 -9.74
N VAL A 81 4.88 -1.41 -10.82
CA VAL A 81 4.08 -1.83 -11.98
C VAL A 81 3.43 -3.17 -11.67
N MET A 82 2.11 -3.27 -11.84
CA MET A 82 1.37 -4.53 -11.70
C MET A 82 0.61 -4.81 -12.98
N GLY A 83 0.94 -5.92 -13.66
CA GLY A 83 0.35 -6.26 -14.95
C GLY A 83 -1.03 -6.93 -14.91
N ASN A 84 -1.46 -7.43 -13.74
CA ASN A 84 -2.73 -8.15 -13.59
C ASN A 84 -3.49 -7.68 -12.34
N GLU A 85 -4.47 -6.80 -12.55
CA GLU A 85 -5.28 -6.22 -11.49
C GLU A 85 -6.25 -7.23 -10.87
N HIS A 86 -6.72 -8.21 -11.65
CA HIS A 86 -7.59 -9.28 -11.13
C HIS A 86 -6.85 -10.17 -10.14
N GLU A 87 -5.60 -10.52 -10.44
CA GLU A 87 -4.77 -11.32 -9.53
C GLU A 87 -4.40 -10.53 -8.27
N PHE A 88 -4.19 -9.22 -8.38
CA PHE A 88 -4.01 -8.35 -7.23
C PHE A 88 -5.24 -8.38 -6.30
N SER A 89 -6.43 -8.14 -6.84
CA SER A 89 -7.68 -8.20 -6.06
C SER A 89 -7.93 -9.59 -5.47
N ARG A 90 -7.64 -10.66 -6.20
CA ARG A 90 -7.75 -12.04 -5.72
C ARG A 90 -6.79 -12.30 -4.55
N ALA A 91 -5.54 -11.85 -4.65
CA ALA A 91 -4.57 -11.99 -3.58
C ALA A 91 -5.00 -11.23 -2.32
N LEU A 92 -5.55 -10.02 -2.45
CA LEU A 92 -6.09 -9.26 -1.32
C LEU A 92 -7.25 -10.00 -0.65
N ALA A 93 -8.17 -10.56 -1.42
CA ALA A 93 -9.31 -11.31 -0.87
C ALA A 93 -8.86 -12.56 -0.08
N VAL A 94 -7.80 -13.24 -0.52
CA VAL A 94 -7.19 -14.37 0.21
C VAL A 94 -6.46 -13.91 1.47
N ALA A 95 -5.83 -12.74 1.43
CA ALA A 95 -5.08 -12.17 2.55
C ALA A 95 -5.97 -11.61 3.67
N GLU A 96 -7.14 -11.07 3.32
CA GLU A 96 -7.99 -10.32 4.24
C GLU A 96 -8.38 -11.11 5.52
N PRO A 97 -8.81 -12.39 5.46
CA PRO A 97 -9.16 -13.14 6.66
C PRO A 97 -8.00 -13.26 7.66
N ALA A 98 -6.79 -13.58 7.17
CA ALA A 98 -5.61 -13.67 8.02
C ALA A 98 -5.26 -12.30 8.64
N ALA A 99 -5.34 -11.23 7.86
CA ALA A 99 -5.05 -9.90 8.34
C ALA A 99 -6.07 -9.42 9.39
N ARG A 100 -7.33 -9.84 9.27
CA ARG A 100 -8.38 -9.61 10.29
C ARG A 100 -8.22 -10.47 11.54
N ALA A 101 -7.48 -11.57 11.44
CA ALA A 101 -7.10 -12.43 12.57
C ALA A 101 -5.76 -12.00 13.19
N ASP A 102 -5.49 -10.68 13.22
CA ASP A 102 -4.31 -10.05 13.81
C ASP A 102 -2.94 -10.53 13.25
N CYS A 103 -2.92 -11.10 12.03
CA CYS A 103 -1.68 -11.49 11.37
C CYS A 103 -1.12 -10.37 10.49
N LEU A 104 0.22 -10.24 10.45
CA LEU A 104 0.90 -9.42 9.45
C LEU A 104 1.03 -10.19 8.13
N VAL A 105 0.32 -9.75 7.09
CA VAL A 105 0.34 -10.41 5.78
C VAL A 105 1.36 -9.77 4.84
N THR A 106 2.08 -10.60 4.11
CA THR A 106 3.01 -10.18 3.05
C THR A 106 2.68 -10.91 1.75
N PHE A 107 2.94 -10.27 0.61
CA PHE A 107 2.68 -10.82 -0.72
C PHE A 107 4.00 -11.24 -1.37
N GLY A 108 4.18 -12.54 -1.58
CA GLY A 108 5.34 -13.09 -2.27
C GLY A 108 5.13 -13.16 -3.78
N VAL A 109 6.21 -12.94 -4.54
CA VAL A 109 6.25 -13.15 -6.00
C VAL A 109 7.30 -14.21 -6.30
N PRO A 110 7.00 -15.23 -7.14
CA PRO A 110 8.00 -16.23 -7.54
C PRO A 110 9.21 -15.57 -8.21
N PRO A 111 10.44 -15.78 -7.69
CA PRO A 111 11.63 -15.16 -8.27
C PRO A 111 11.99 -15.80 -9.62
N THR A 112 12.33 -14.97 -10.59
CA THR A 112 12.84 -15.42 -11.92
C THR A 112 14.36 -15.37 -12.01
N ARG A 113 15.02 -14.70 -11.06
CA ARG A 113 16.48 -14.61 -10.91
C ARG A 113 16.85 -14.35 -9.45
N ALA A 114 18.11 -14.60 -9.09
CA ALA A 114 18.67 -14.29 -7.77
C ALA A 114 18.96 -12.77 -7.65
N GLU A 115 17.92 -11.97 -7.53
CA GLU A 115 18.02 -10.52 -7.31
C GLU A 115 18.42 -10.23 -5.87
N THR A 116 19.53 -9.54 -5.65
CA THR A 116 20.06 -9.23 -4.30
C THR A 116 19.42 -7.99 -3.68
N GLY A 117 18.75 -7.16 -4.49
CA GLY A 117 18.01 -6.00 -3.99
C GLY A 117 16.65 -6.34 -3.35
N TYR A 118 16.20 -7.59 -3.44
CA TYR A 118 14.91 -8.03 -2.90
C TYR A 118 15.05 -8.76 -1.56
N GLY A 119 14.02 -8.61 -0.73
CA GLY A 119 13.80 -9.51 0.40
C GLY A 119 13.22 -10.84 -0.08
N TYR A 120 13.66 -11.94 0.54
CA TYR A 120 13.14 -13.28 0.26
C TYR A 120 12.27 -13.75 1.42
N LEU A 121 11.10 -14.29 1.10
CA LEU A 121 10.18 -14.88 2.08
C LEU A 121 10.43 -16.39 2.13
N ARG A 122 10.66 -16.92 3.34
CA ARG A 122 10.64 -18.36 3.58
C ARG A 122 9.21 -18.77 3.89
N CYS A 123 8.59 -19.54 3.00
CA CYS A 123 7.26 -20.09 3.24
C CYS A 123 7.31 -21.16 4.33
N GLY A 124 6.42 -21.05 5.31
CA GLY A 124 6.13 -22.11 6.27
C GLY A 124 5.08 -23.07 5.74
N ASP A 125 4.46 -23.82 6.64
CA ASP A 125 3.33 -24.68 6.30
C ASP A 125 2.11 -23.85 5.89
N ALA A 126 1.26 -24.43 5.03
CA ALA A 126 0.01 -23.79 4.65
C ALA A 126 -0.89 -23.62 5.88
N VAL A 127 -1.46 -22.43 6.04
CA VAL A 127 -2.42 -22.11 7.10
C VAL A 127 -3.81 -22.27 6.52
N GLU A 128 -4.72 -22.95 7.23
CA GLU A 128 -6.12 -23.16 6.83
C GLU A 128 -6.96 -21.89 6.96
#